data_AF-A0A810A5S4-F1
#
_entry.id   AF-A0A810A5S4-F1
#
_cell.length_a   1.000
_cell.length_b   1.000
_cell.length_c   1.000
_cell.angle_alpha   90.00
_cell.angle_beta   90.00
_cell.angle_gamma   90.00
#
_symmetry.space_group_name_H-M   'P 1'
#
loop_
_entity.id
_entity.type
_entity.pdbx_description
1 polymer ?
#
loop_
_entity_poly.entity_id
_entity_poly.type
_entity_poly.pdbx_seq_one_letter_code
_entity_poly.pdbx_strand_id
1 'polypeptide(L)'
;MSQPPPYAPSHSFVSNSATLANFPGQALDIEFNGIKTTTDAIEANLKLIQRDDGALANQSVSADQLTDDLRLLVGDLTITSQVNASRDAAVASAAAAASSQTAAAGSATSASTSATNAAASATAAQGFVAGLAGSSVSSVAIATGSKSFTAQTGKQWAAGQFVTLSSNANSANYMHGSITSYNSGTGALVVNVLDIGGTGTFADWNIAISGSQGPTGQTGPSGAVGVSGTPSAGQIPSWTSATTLKGTTINGLVKGNGASDPTAATAGTDYVAPGTATAFTKQQSFTLATITDQATLSWDVSGAQKAKVTLGGNRTMGAVTNAVEGTTYSLWVIQDGTGSRTISWTTTGAGSFDFGAGGAPTLTTTLNKADLLTFEAIAIGGTLKLRFSGIMRGFS
;
A
#
# COMPACT_ATOMS: atom_id res chain seq x y z
N MET A 1 92.46 75.41 -3.94
CA MET A 1 92.99 76.57 -4.70
C MET A 1 92.67 77.79 -3.87
N SER A 2 93.66 78.64 -3.57
CA SER A 2 93.40 79.88 -2.83
C SER A 2 92.42 80.75 -3.61
N GLN A 3 91.53 81.45 -2.89
CA GLN A 3 90.63 82.43 -3.52
C GLN A 3 91.45 83.42 -4.38
N PRO A 4 90.98 83.77 -5.59
CA PRO A 4 91.69 84.72 -6.44
C PRO A 4 91.80 86.09 -5.73
N PRO A 5 92.91 86.82 -5.90
CA PRO A 5 93.10 88.10 -5.22
C PRO A 5 92.08 89.14 -5.71
N PRO A 6 91.58 90.03 -4.83
CA PRO A 6 90.61 91.07 -5.20
C PRO A 6 91.16 91.99 -6.31
N TYR A 7 90.29 92.38 -7.24
CA TYR A 7 90.66 93.36 -8.26
C TYR A 7 90.89 94.74 -7.63
N ALA A 8 91.97 95.42 -8.01
CA ALA A 8 92.30 96.76 -7.56
C ALA A 8 92.69 97.62 -8.77
N PRO A 9 91.92 98.68 -9.11
CA PRO A 9 92.29 99.61 -10.17
C PRO A 9 93.66 100.23 -9.88
N SER A 10 94.60 100.12 -10.83
CA SER A 10 95.99 100.55 -10.63
C SER A 10 96.24 102.04 -10.91
N HIS A 11 95.28 102.74 -11.55
CA HIS A 11 95.40 104.14 -11.93
C HIS A 11 94.04 104.84 -11.80
N SER A 12 94.02 106.07 -11.29
CA SER A 12 92.86 106.98 -11.41
C SER A 12 93.03 107.90 -12.62
N PHE A 13 92.07 107.86 -13.52
CA PHE A 13 92.04 108.64 -14.75
C PHE A 13 91.43 110.04 -14.56
N VAL A 14 90.83 110.33 -13.39
CA VAL A 14 90.27 111.66 -13.05
C VAL A 14 91.28 112.79 -13.23
N SER A 15 92.56 112.60 -12.85
CA SER A 15 93.61 113.62 -13.00
C SER A 15 93.91 113.96 -14.45
N ASN A 16 93.76 113.00 -15.35
CA ASN A 16 94.02 113.17 -16.79
C ASN A 16 92.90 113.97 -17.47
N SER A 17 91.73 114.07 -16.84
CA SER A 17 90.61 114.89 -17.34
C SER A 17 90.87 116.39 -17.14
N ALA A 18 91.80 116.76 -16.23
CA ALA A 18 92.18 118.15 -16.00
C ALA A 18 93.23 118.68 -16.99
N THR A 19 93.95 117.80 -17.69
CA THR A 19 95.04 118.15 -18.61
C THR A 19 94.71 117.92 -20.09
N LEU A 20 93.68 117.13 -20.38
CA LEU A 20 93.22 116.81 -21.73
C LEU A 20 91.75 117.18 -21.90
N ALA A 21 91.48 118.19 -22.73
CA ALA A 21 90.11 118.60 -23.04
C ALA A 21 89.31 117.42 -23.62
N ASN A 22 88.11 117.19 -23.09
CA ASN A 22 87.20 116.09 -23.44
C ASN A 22 87.66 114.66 -23.09
N PHE A 23 88.69 114.45 -22.25
CA PHE A 23 89.03 113.11 -21.77
C PHE A 23 88.08 112.64 -20.66
N PRO A 24 87.39 111.49 -20.79
CA PRO A 24 86.36 111.06 -19.85
C PRO A 24 86.92 110.25 -18.67
N GLY A 25 87.98 110.75 -18.02
CA GLY A 25 88.68 109.98 -16.98
C GLY A 25 87.81 109.62 -15.77
N GLN A 26 86.85 110.48 -15.40
CA GLN A 26 85.89 110.15 -14.34
C GLN A 26 84.97 108.98 -14.71
N ALA A 27 84.58 108.84 -15.98
CA ALA A 27 83.74 107.74 -16.43
C ALA A 27 84.50 106.40 -16.41
N LEU A 28 85.77 106.41 -16.84
CA LEU A 28 86.63 105.21 -16.77
C LEU A 28 86.88 104.77 -15.33
N ASP A 29 87.14 105.72 -14.42
CA ASP A 29 87.28 105.40 -13.00
C ASP A 29 86.01 104.78 -12.41
N ILE A 30 84.83 105.27 -12.83
CA ILE A 30 83.55 104.67 -12.43
C ILE A 30 83.43 103.23 -12.96
N GLU A 31 83.76 102.98 -14.23
CA GLU A 31 83.68 101.64 -14.82
C GLU A 31 84.62 100.64 -14.13
N PHE A 32 85.89 101.02 -13.90
CA PHE A 32 86.85 100.14 -13.21
C PHE A 32 86.44 99.88 -11.75
N ASN A 33 85.85 100.86 -11.06
CA ASN A 33 85.28 100.65 -9.74
C ASN A 33 84.02 99.76 -9.77
N GLY A 34 83.23 99.80 -10.85
CA GLY A 34 82.12 98.87 -11.09
C GLY A 34 82.59 97.43 -11.29
N ILE A 35 83.66 97.24 -12.07
CA ILE A 35 84.31 95.92 -12.25
C ILE A 35 84.80 95.40 -10.90
N LYS A 36 85.49 96.23 -10.11
CA LYS A 36 85.92 95.88 -8.75
C LYS A 36 84.76 95.39 -7.90
N THR A 37 83.69 96.16 -7.83
CA THR A 37 82.51 95.83 -7.03
C THR A 37 81.94 94.46 -7.42
N THR A 38 81.86 94.19 -8.72
CA THR A 38 81.33 92.91 -9.24
C THR A 38 82.27 91.74 -8.93
N THR A 39 83.58 91.91 -9.12
CA THR A 39 84.56 90.85 -8.84
C THR A 39 84.68 90.54 -7.36
N ASP A 40 84.64 91.55 -6.48
CA ASP A 40 84.59 91.38 -5.03
C ASP A 40 83.33 90.58 -4.60
N ALA A 41 82.18 90.84 -5.23
CA ALA A 41 80.94 90.11 -4.94
C ALA A 41 81.01 88.64 -5.39
N ILE A 42 81.63 88.36 -6.53
CA ILE A 42 81.88 86.98 -7.00
C ILE A 42 82.79 86.24 -6.01
N GLU A 43 83.88 86.89 -5.56
CA GLU A 43 84.77 86.31 -4.56
C GLU A 43 84.04 86.03 -3.23
N ALA A 44 83.17 86.94 -2.79
CA ALA A 44 82.34 86.75 -1.60
C ALA A 44 81.40 85.55 -1.73
N ASN A 45 80.75 85.38 -2.89
CA ASN A 45 79.90 84.22 -3.15
C ASN A 45 80.71 82.91 -3.24
N LEU A 46 81.91 82.96 -3.81
CA LEU A 46 82.78 81.79 -3.90
C LEU A 46 83.23 81.32 -2.51
N LYS A 47 83.46 82.25 -1.56
CA LYS A 47 83.74 81.92 -0.15
C LYS A 47 82.60 81.20 0.57
N LEU A 48 81.35 81.39 0.14
CA LEU A 48 80.20 80.67 0.73
C LEU A 48 80.18 79.19 0.33
N ILE A 49 80.80 78.83 -0.78
CA ILE A 49 80.75 77.47 -1.35
C ILE A 49 82.11 76.76 -1.34
N GLN A 50 83.23 77.50 -1.28
CA GLN A 50 84.58 76.96 -1.37
C GLN A 50 85.52 77.55 -0.31
N ARG A 51 86.28 76.66 0.34
CA ARG A 51 87.36 76.98 1.30
C ARG A 51 88.68 77.27 0.58
N ASP A 52 89.62 77.93 1.26
CA ASP A 52 90.93 78.31 0.72
C ASP A 52 91.83 77.12 0.33
N ASP A 53 91.60 75.94 0.93
CA ASP A 53 92.27 74.69 0.56
C ASP A 53 91.72 74.08 -0.74
N GLY A 54 90.60 74.58 -1.25
CA GLY A 54 89.91 74.10 -2.43
C GLY A 54 88.78 73.11 -2.17
N ALA A 55 88.53 72.72 -0.91
CA ALA A 55 87.37 71.90 -0.55
C ALA A 55 86.07 72.71 -0.53
N LEU A 56 84.92 72.02 -0.60
CA LEU A 56 83.61 72.65 -0.39
C LEU A 56 83.48 73.18 1.04
N ALA A 57 82.73 74.27 1.22
CA ALA A 57 82.45 74.83 2.53
C ALA A 57 81.66 73.84 3.40
N ASN A 58 81.92 73.84 4.71
CA ASN A 58 81.18 72.97 5.62
C ASN A 58 79.69 73.32 5.57
N GLN A 59 78.82 72.30 5.58
CA GLN A 59 77.36 72.46 5.50
C GLN A 59 76.85 73.10 4.19
N SER A 60 77.70 73.23 3.16
CA SER A 60 77.25 73.71 1.84
C SER A 60 76.55 72.63 1.00
N VAL A 61 76.52 71.38 1.48
CA VAL A 61 75.89 70.23 0.83
C VAL A 61 74.78 69.67 1.72
N SER A 62 73.53 69.72 1.26
CA SER A 62 72.37 69.10 1.91
C SER A 62 72.13 67.66 1.42
N ALA A 63 71.33 66.90 2.16
CA ALA A 63 71.04 65.50 1.83
C ALA A 63 70.46 65.31 0.41
N ASP A 64 69.68 66.29 -0.07
CA ASP A 64 69.05 66.25 -1.39
C ASP A 64 70.05 66.46 -2.54
N GLN A 65 71.24 66.97 -2.21
CA GLN A 65 72.34 67.17 -3.17
C GLN A 65 73.25 65.93 -3.29
N LEU A 66 73.03 64.90 -2.45
CA LEU A 66 73.76 63.62 -2.54
C LEU A 66 73.06 62.67 -3.50
N THR A 67 73.84 61.87 -4.22
CA THR A 67 73.30 60.76 -5.01
C THR A 67 72.74 59.67 -4.09
N ASP A 68 71.83 58.84 -4.62
CA ASP A 68 71.23 57.75 -3.84
C ASP A 68 72.27 56.79 -3.26
N ASP A 69 73.35 56.49 -4.00
CA ASP A 69 74.45 55.61 -3.54
C ASP A 69 75.21 56.20 -2.33
N LEU A 70 75.47 57.51 -2.32
CA LEU A 70 76.15 58.18 -1.21
C LEU A 70 75.24 58.36 0.00
N ARG A 71 73.94 58.61 -0.25
CA ARG A 71 72.92 58.72 0.80
C ARG A 71 72.74 57.39 1.55
N LEU A 72 72.82 56.28 0.82
CA LEU A 72 72.78 54.92 1.38
C LEU A 72 74.00 54.62 2.27
N LEU A 73 75.18 55.11 1.89
CA LEU A 73 76.43 54.89 2.64
C LEU A 73 76.46 55.59 4.01
N VAL A 74 75.78 56.73 4.17
CA VAL A 74 75.78 57.53 5.40
C VAL A 74 74.63 57.24 6.37
N GLY A 75 73.75 56.27 6.07
CA GLY A 75 72.73 55.73 6.98
C GLY A 75 71.30 55.87 6.47
N ASP A 76 70.73 54.76 6.00
CA ASP A 76 69.38 54.66 5.44
C ASP A 76 68.30 54.55 6.55
N LEU A 77 67.43 55.56 6.65
CA LEU A 77 66.31 55.64 7.60
C LEU A 77 65.21 54.59 7.36
N THR A 78 65.21 53.88 6.22
CA THR A 78 64.20 52.85 5.93
C THR A 78 64.33 51.60 6.80
N ILE A 79 65.54 51.25 7.26
CA ILE A 79 65.78 50.06 8.10
C ILE A 79 65.10 50.19 9.47
N THR A 80 65.19 51.36 10.11
CA THR A 80 64.52 51.62 11.41
C THR A 80 63.00 51.53 11.31
N SER A 81 62.43 52.00 10.20
CA SER A 81 60.99 51.90 9.94
C SER A 81 60.54 50.44 9.80
N GLN A 82 61.31 49.62 9.05
CA GLN A 82 61.02 48.19 8.88
C GLN A 82 61.11 47.40 10.20
N VAL A 83 62.08 47.73 11.06
CA VAL A 83 62.23 47.12 12.40
C VAL A 83 61.05 47.47 13.30
N ASN A 84 60.61 48.74 13.31
CA ASN A 84 59.43 49.15 14.08
C ASN A 84 58.15 48.46 13.58
N ALA A 85 57.94 48.38 12.27
CA ALA A 85 56.80 47.66 11.70
C ALA A 85 56.79 46.17 12.09
N SER A 86 57.96 45.52 12.10
CA SER A 86 58.11 44.12 12.51
C SER A 86 57.81 43.92 14.00
N ARG A 87 58.26 44.85 14.86
CA ARG A 87 57.93 44.84 16.29
C ARG A 87 56.42 44.97 16.50
N ASP A 88 55.78 45.92 15.83
CA ASP A 88 54.35 46.19 16.02
C ASP A 88 53.51 44.99 15.53
N ALA A 89 53.92 44.33 14.44
CA ALA A 89 53.33 43.08 13.98
C ALA A 89 53.49 41.92 14.99
N ALA A 90 54.64 41.82 15.66
CA ALA A 90 54.88 40.83 16.71
C ALA A 90 54.03 41.09 17.97
N VAL A 91 53.83 42.35 18.35
CA VAL A 91 52.93 42.71 19.45
C VAL A 91 51.48 42.36 19.11
N ALA A 92 51.04 42.66 17.88
CA ALA A 92 49.71 42.31 17.41
C ALA A 92 49.47 40.80 17.39
N SER A 93 50.46 40.01 16.94
CA SER A 93 50.35 38.54 16.94
C SER A 93 50.32 37.96 18.35
N ALA A 94 51.09 38.52 19.29
CA ALA A 94 51.04 38.13 20.70
C ALA A 94 49.66 38.42 21.33
N ALA A 95 49.05 39.57 21.02
CA ALA A 95 47.70 39.92 21.49
C ALA A 95 46.62 38.98 20.90
N ALA A 96 46.75 38.62 19.62
CA ALA A 96 45.85 37.65 18.98
C ALA A 96 45.98 36.24 19.59
N ALA A 97 47.20 35.82 19.94
CA ALA A 97 47.45 34.55 20.62
C ALA A 97 46.82 34.53 22.02
N ALA A 98 46.96 35.60 22.81
CA ALA A 98 46.32 35.73 24.12
C ALA A 98 44.78 35.70 24.04
N SER A 99 44.21 36.36 23.03
CA SER A 99 42.76 36.32 22.76
C SER A 99 42.29 34.90 22.40
N SER A 100 43.06 34.19 21.57
CA SER A 100 42.78 32.81 21.18
C SER A 100 42.85 31.85 22.37
N GLN A 101 43.83 32.03 23.26
CA GLN A 101 43.94 31.27 24.50
C GLN A 101 42.72 31.47 25.41
N THR A 102 42.25 32.72 25.53
CA THR A 102 41.04 33.04 26.30
C THR A 102 39.81 32.37 25.70
N ALA A 103 39.65 32.41 24.37
CA ALA A 103 38.55 31.74 23.68
C ALA A 103 38.59 30.20 23.85
N ALA A 104 39.78 29.60 23.80
CA ALA A 104 39.98 28.18 24.04
C ALA A 104 39.60 27.79 25.48
N ALA A 105 39.99 28.60 26.48
CA ALA A 105 39.59 28.39 27.88
C ALA A 105 38.07 28.52 28.08
N GLY A 106 37.42 29.48 27.41
CA GLY A 106 35.96 29.63 27.42
C GLY A 106 35.25 28.42 26.80
N SER A 107 35.81 27.89 25.70
CA SER A 107 35.30 26.69 25.03
C SER A 107 35.43 25.44 25.92
N ALA A 108 36.57 25.27 26.60
CA ALA A 108 36.78 24.19 27.57
C ALA A 108 35.80 24.25 28.74
N THR A 109 35.56 25.46 29.28
CA THR A 109 34.57 25.67 30.35
C THR A 109 33.15 25.30 29.88
N SER A 110 32.78 25.72 28.66
CA SER A 110 31.47 25.42 28.08
C SER A 110 31.29 23.91 27.84
N ALA A 111 32.34 23.22 27.41
CA ALA A 111 32.35 21.76 27.27
C ALA A 111 32.16 21.05 28.63
N SER A 112 32.86 21.51 29.68
CA SER A 112 32.70 20.97 31.05
C SER A 112 31.28 21.16 31.57
N THR A 113 30.68 22.33 31.37
CA THR A 113 29.29 22.61 31.77
C THR A 113 28.32 21.69 31.01
N SER A 114 28.55 21.51 29.71
CA SER A 114 27.72 20.64 28.87
C SER A 114 27.79 19.18 29.34
N ALA A 115 28.97 18.70 29.73
CA ALA A 115 29.16 17.36 30.29
C ALA A 115 28.40 17.19 31.63
N THR A 116 28.47 18.16 32.53
CA THR A 116 27.72 18.13 33.80
C THR A 116 26.21 18.13 33.56
N ASN A 117 25.72 18.97 32.64
CA ASN A 117 24.30 19.03 32.30
C ASN A 117 23.78 17.72 31.69
N ALA A 118 24.60 17.08 30.85
CA ALA A 118 24.30 15.75 30.31
C ALA A 118 24.21 14.68 31.40
N ALA A 119 25.16 14.69 32.36
CA ALA A 119 25.15 13.76 33.49
C ALA A 119 23.94 13.96 34.43
N ALA A 120 23.58 15.21 34.71
CA ALA A 120 22.38 15.55 35.47
C ALA A 120 21.10 15.07 34.77
N SER A 121 21.01 15.28 33.46
CA SER A 121 19.88 14.81 32.64
C SER A 121 19.76 13.29 32.64
N ALA A 122 20.89 12.57 32.54
CA ALA A 122 20.92 11.11 32.64
C ALA A 122 20.46 10.60 34.02
N THR A 123 20.80 11.31 35.10
CA THR A 123 20.35 10.96 36.46
C THR A 123 18.85 11.19 36.62
N ALA A 124 18.33 12.32 36.12
CA ALA A 124 16.90 12.61 36.13
C ALA A 124 16.09 11.55 35.35
N ALA A 125 16.56 11.17 34.16
CA ALA A 125 15.94 10.11 33.35
C ALA A 125 15.83 8.77 34.09
N GLN A 126 16.88 8.36 34.82
CA GLN A 126 16.84 7.14 35.65
C GLN A 126 15.78 7.20 36.76
N GLY A 127 15.60 8.37 37.38
CA GLY A 127 14.54 8.59 38.38
C GLY A 127 13.13 8.41 37.80
N PHE A 128 12.90 8.87 36.56
CA PHE A 128 11.61 8.66 35.90
C PHE A 128 11.32 7.18 35.64
N VAL A 129 12.32 6.40 35.21
CA VAL A 129 12.17 4.95 34.95
C VAL A 129 11.80 4.17 36.21
N ALA A 130 12.41 4.49 37.35
CA ALA A 130 12.11 3.83 38.63
C ALA A 130 10.67 4.08 39.13
N GLY A 131 10.04 5.17 38.69
CA GLY A 131 8.66 5.50 39.02
C GLY A 131 7.61 4.79 38.17
N LEU A 132 7.97 4.19 37.03
CA LEU A 132 7.02 3.62 36.06
C LEU A 132 6.62 2.17 36.37
N ALA A 133 7.44 1.44 37.12
CA ALA A 133 7.18 0.05 37.50
C ALA A 133 7.34 -0.14 39.01
N GLY A 134 6.61 -1.10 39.57
CA GLY A 134 6.62 -1.42 40.99
C GLY A 134 6.20 -2.86 41.24
N SER A 135 6.14 -3.25 42.51
CA SER A 135 5.65 -4.56 42.90
C SER A 135 4.59 -4.46 44.00
N SER A 136 3.86 -5.55 44.20
CA SER A 136 2.94 -5.73 45.33
C SER A 136 3.01 -7.15 45.86
N VAL A 137 3.00 -7.28 47.19
CA VAL A 137 2.90 -8.57 47.88
C VAL A 137 1.48 -8.88 48.36
N SER A 138 0.48 -8.13 47.89
CA SER A 138 -0.92 -8.36 48.26
C SER A 138 -1.41 -9.67 47.66
N SER A 139 -2.03 -10.51 48.48
CA SER A 139 -2.65 -11.76 48.03
C SER A 139 -3.97 -11.44 47.30
N VAL A 140 -3.96 -11.53 45.98
CA VAL A 140 -5.10 -11.16 45.12
C VAL A 140 -5.39 -12.27 44.13
N ALA A 141 -6.67 -12.62 43.98
CA ALA A 141 -7.13 -13.58 42.99
C ALA A 141 -7.25 -12.94 41.60
N ILE A 142 -6.79 -13.65 40.57
CA ILE A 142 -6.98 -13.27 39.17
C ILE A 142 -8.47 -13.33 38.85
N ALA A 143 -9.07 -12.18 38.59
CA ALA A 143 -10.43 -12.04 38.12
C ALA A 143 -10.64 -10.63 37.55
N THR A 144 -11.61 -10.48 36.66
CA THR A 144 -12.04 -9.18 36.16
C THR A 144 -12.75 -8.35 37.23
N GLY A 145 -12.93 -7.06 36.95
CA GLY A 145 -13.53 -6.08 37.86
C GLY A 145 -12.51 -5.42 38.80
N SER A 146 -13.02 -4.70 39.80
CA SER A 146 -12.17 -3.92 40.72
C SER A 146 -11.33 -4.82 41.63
N LYS A 147 -10.01 -4.58 41.65
CA LYS A 147 -9.03 -5.26 42.50
C LYS A 147 -8.16 -4.24 43.23
N SER A 148 -7.91 -4.50 44.52
CA SER A 148 -7.13 -3.63 45.39
C SER A 148 -5.80 -4.28 45.74
N PHE A 149 -4.73 -3.49 45.70
CA PHE A 149 -3.36 -3.88 46.03
C PHE A 149 -2.76 -2.85 46.97
N THR A 150 -1.83 -3.30 47.81
CA THR A 150 -0.81 -2.45 48.43
C THR A 150 0.46 -2.60 47.63
N ALA A 151 0.68 -1.67 46.70
CA ALA A 151 1.88 -1.61 45.89
C ALA A 151 2.98 -0.78 46.58
N GLN A 152 4.17 -0.77 46.00
CA GLN A 152 5.24 0.12 46.46
C GLN A 152 4.81 1.61 46.39
N THR A 153 5.32 2.41 47.33
CA THR A 153 5.13 3.87 47.39
C THR A 153 5.99 4.60 46.35
N GLY A 154 5.70 5.88 46.11
CA GLY A 154 6.52 6.77 45.27
C GLY A 154 6.49 6.47 43.77
N LYS A 155 5.49 5.72 43.26
CA LYS A 155 5.33 5.46 41.83
C LYS A 155 4.63 6.62 41.13
N GLN A 156 4.91 6.80 39.83
CA GLN A 156 4.32 7.82 38.98
C GLN A 156 3.07 7.30 38.26
N TRP A 157 2.22 6.62 39.02
CA TRP A 157 0.96 6.07 38.53
C TRP A 157 -0.19 7.02 38.83
N ALA A 158 -1.11 7.16 37.87
CA ALA A 158 -2.27 8.02 38.00
C ALA A 158 -3.55 7.29 37.56
N ALA A 159 -4.70 7.74 38.07
CA ALA A 159 -6.00 7.23 37.64
C ALA A 159 -6.19 7.42 36.13
N GLY A 160 -6.79 6.43 35.48
CA GLY A 160 -7.01 6.39 34.03
C GLY A 160 -5.88 5.76 33.22
N GLN A 161 -4.67 5.64 33.77
CA GLN A 161 -3.58 4.92 33.11
C GLN A 161 -3.86 3.41 33.12
N PHE A 162 -3.32 2.69 32.14
CA PHE A 162 -3.38 1.24 32.09
C PHE A 162 -2.14 0.61 32.70
N VAL A 163 -2.33 -0.54 33.36
CA VAL A 163 -1.27 -1.35 33.94
C VAL A 163 -1.46 -2.82 33.62
N THR A 164 -0.34 -3.53 33.50
CA THR A 164 -0.28 -4.98 33.60
C THR A 164 0.29 -5.37 34.95
N LEU A 165 -0.42 -6.24 35.66
CA LEU A 165 0.02 -6.90 36.88
C LEU A 165 0.26 -8.37 36.56
N SER A 166 1.52 -8.79 36.53
CA SER A 166 1.90 -10.19 36.27
C SER A 166 2.49 -10.83 37.51
N SER A 167 2.25 -12.12 37.72
CA SER A 167 2.95 -12.86 38.77
C SER A 167 4.44 -12.97 38.42
N ASN A 168 5.31 -12.68 39.39
CA ASN A 168 6.75 -12.78 39.26
C ASN A 168 7.20 -14.24 39.00
N ALA A 169 6.48 -15.22 39.55
CA ALA A 169 6.74 -16.63 39.34
C ALA A 169 6.30 -17.13 37.96
N ASN A 170 5.25 -16.56 37.35
CA ASN A 170 4.77 -16.95 36.02
C ASN A 170 4.02 -15.81 35.32
N SER A 171 4.60 -15.28 34.25
CA SER A 171 4.05 -14.16 33.49
C SER A 171 2.78 -14.50 32.68
N ALA A 172 2.44 -15.78 32.48
CA ALA A 172 1.16 -16.17 31.89
C ALA A 172 -0.03 -15.91 32.83
N ASN A 173 0.25 -15.78 34.13
CA ASN A 173 -0.72 -15.36 35.14
C ASN A 173 -0.66 -13.85 35.29
N TYR A 174 -1.65 -13.15 34.74
CA TYR A 174 -1.67 -11.68 34.74
C TYR A 174 -3.08 -11.11 34.84
N MET A 175 -3.15 -9.84 35.22
CA MET A 175 -4.31 -8.97 35.15
C MET A 175 -3.92 -7.70 34.39
N HIS A 176 -4.75 -7.26 33.45
CA HIS A 176 -4.57 -6.01 32.73
C HIS A 176 -5.81 -5.14 32.87
N GLY A 177 -5.62 -3.86 33.12
CA GLY A 177 -6.73 -2.97 33.39
C GLY A 177 -6.32 -1.52 33.63
N SER A 178 -7.31 -0.68 33.90
CA SER A 178 -7.09 0.74 34.18
C SER A 178 -7.00 1.02 35.67
N ILE A 179 -6.08 1.88 36.08
CA ILE A 179 -5.95 2.35 37.46
C ILE A 179 -7.17 3.21 37.77
N THR A 180 -7.91 2.84 38.82
CA THR A 180 -9.02 3.65 39.35
C THR A 180 -8.50 4.66 40.37
N SER A 181 -7.51 4.27 41.19
CA SER A 181 -6.85 5.18 42.13
C SER A 181 -5.48 4.65 42.55
N TYR A 182 -4.53 5.54 42.79
CA TYR A 182 -3.25 5.23 43.43
C TYR A 182 -2.87 6.33 44.44
N ASN A 183 -2.42 5.95 45.63
CA ASN A 183 -1.88 6.86 46.62
C ASN A 183 -0.36 6.66 46.74
N SER A 184 0.42 7.65 46.29
CA SER A 184 1.89 7.56 46.28
C SER A 184 2.53 7.53 47.67
N GLY A 185 1.84 8.02 48.70
CA GLY A 185 2.32 8.00 50.08
C GLY A 185 2.08 6.67 50.81
N THR A 186 0.98 5.98 50.51
CA THR A 186 0.59 4.72 51.20
C THR A 186 0.71 3.47 50.33
N GLY A 187 0.86 3.60 49.02
CA GLY A 187 0.94 2.48 48.08
C GLY A 187 -0.40 1.84 47.75
N ALA A 188 -1.51 2.34 48.29
CA ALA A 188 -2.85 1.84 48.00
C ALA A 188 -3.18 2.05 46.51
N LEU A 189 -3.39 0.94 45.79
CA LEU A 189 -3.67 0.89 44.36
C LEU A 189 -4.98 0.15 44.13
N VAL A 190 -5.87 0.70 43.30
CA VAL A 190 -7.08 0.04 42.83
C VAL A 190 -7.08 0.02 41.31
N VAL A 191 -7.30 -1.15 40.73
CA VAL A 191 -7.31 -1.38 39.28
C VAL A 191 -8.64 -2.00 38.88
N ASN A 192 -9.28 -1.47 37.85
CA ASN A 192 -10.40 -2.10 37.19
C ASN A 192 -9.86 -3.06 36.12
N VAL A 193 -9.83 -4.35 36.44
CA VAL A 193 -9.26 -5.40 35.58
C VAL A 193 -10.24 -5.75 34.46
N LEU A 194 -9.75 -5.70 33.24
CA LEU A 194 -10.53 -5.93 32.01
C LEU A 194 -10.15 -7.25 31.33
N ASP A 195 -8.86 -7.60 31.35
CA ASP A 195 -8.32 -8.80 30.73
C ASP A 195 -7.48 -9.58 31.74
N ILE A 196 -7.51 -10.91 31.63
CA ILE A 196 -6.78 -11.80 32.52
C ILE A 196 -6.11 -12.92 31.74
N GLY A 197 -4.94 -13.33 32.20
CA GLY A 197 -4.29 -14.58 31.80
C GLY A 197 -4.19 -15.52 33.00
N GLY A 198 -4.47 -16.80 32.78
CA GLY A 198 -4.40 -17.82 33.82
C GLY A 198 -5.49 -17.71 34.90
N THR A 199 -5.29 -18.41 36.01
CA THR A 199 -6.21 -18.46 37.16
C THR A 199 -5.41 -18.64 38.46
N GLY A 200 -6.01 -18.32 39.61
CA GLY A 200 -5.40 -18.54 40.94
C GLY A 200 -5.26 -17.25 41.76
N THR A 201 -4.63 -17.37 42.93
CA THR A 201 -4.36 -16.26 43.86
C THR A 201 -2.87 -16.14 44.10
N PHE A 202 -2.31 -14.95 43.91
CA PHE A 202 -0.88 -14.70 43.97
C PHE A 202 -0.57 -13.50 44.86
N ALA A 203 0.66 -13.47 45.39
CA ALA A 203 1.16 -12.44 46.30
C ALA A 203 2.55 -11.93 45.87
N ASP A 204 2.84 -12.00 44.58
CA ASP A 204 4.12 -11.66 43.97
C ASP A 204 3.93 -10.86 42.68
N TRP A 205 3.15 -9.79 42.74
CA TRP A 205 2.76 -9.02 41.56
C TRP A 205 3.85 -8.04 41.12
N ASN A 206 4.27 -8.13 39.86
CA ASN A 206 5.04 -7.13 39.15
C ASN A 206 4.07 -6.23 38.39
N ILE A 207 4.13 -4.92 38.63
CA ILE A 207 3.18 -3.93 38.13
C ILE A 207 3.93 -2.96 37.22
N ALA A 208 3.49 -2.85 35.97
CA ALA A 208 4.08 -1.93 35.00
C ALA A 208 2.99 -1.17 34.23
N ILE A 209 3.26 0.11 33.94
CA ILE A 209 2.41 0.89 33.01
C ILE A 209 2.38 0.19 31.64
N SER A 210 1.19 0.13 31.05
CA SER A 210 0.93 -0.45 29.73
C SER A 210 0.03 0.46 28.89
N GLY A 211 -0.11 0.15 27.60
CA GLY A 211 -1.20 0.70 26.78
C GLY A 211 -2.55 0.05 27.11
N SER A 212 -3.63 0.58 26.52
CA SER A 212 -4.90 -0.15 26.44
C SER A 212 -4.73 -1.42 25.60
N GLN A 213 -5.52 -2.45 25.86
CA GLN A 213 -5.54 -3.64 25.03
C GLN A 213 -5.93 -3.23 23.59
N GLY A 214 -5.23 -3.77 22.59
CA GLY A 214 -5.68 -3.65 21.21
C GLY A 214 -7.04 -4.34 21.02
N PRO A 215 -7.83 -3.97 20.01
CA PRO A 215 -9.04 -4.71 19.69
C PRO A 215 -8.68 -6.19 19.49
N THR A 216 -9.50 -7.10 20.00
CA THR A 216 -9.40 -8.52 19.68
C THR A 216 -9.28 -8.65 18.16
N GLY A 217 -8.24 -9.33 17.67
CA GLY A 217 -8.10 -9.58 16.23
C GLY A 217 -9.39 -10.18 15.69
N GLN A 218 -9.68 -9.97 14.40
CA GLN A 218 -10.78 -10.69 13.76
C GLN A 218 -10.62 -12.17 14.10
N THR A 219 -11.68 -12.79 14.63
CA THR A 219 -11.72 -14.23 14.86
C THR A 219 -11.19 -14.89 13.59
N GLY A 220 -10.11 -15.67 13.71
CA GLY A 220 -9.59 -16.41 12.56
C GLY A 220 -10.74 -17.19 11.90
N PRO A 221 -10.66 -17.53 10.60
CA PRO A 221 -11.67 -18.36 9.98
C PRO A 221 -11.94 -19.55 10.91
N SER A 222 -13.20 -19.71 11.34
CA SER A 222 -13.60 -20.80 12.23
C SER A 222 -12.93 -22.08 11.75
N GLY A 223 -12.11 -22.70 12.61
CA GLY A 223 -11.53 -24.01 12.33
C GLY A 223 -12.65 -24.95 11.87
N ALA A 224 -12.34 -25.79 10.88
CA ALA A 224 -13.23 -26.71 10.17
C ALA A 224 -14.64 -26.85 10.81
N VAL A 225 -15.65 -26.37 10.08
CA VAL A 225 -17.08 -26.49 10.38
C VAL A 225 -17.35 -27.72 11.25
N GLY A 226 -17.72 -27.49 12.51
CA GLY A 226 -18.15 -28.56 13.40
C GLY A 226 -19.32 -29.29 12.75
N VAL A 227 -19.04 -30.47 12.21
CA VAL A 227 -20.06 -31.44 11.82
C VAL A 227 -20.79 -31.84 13.10
N SER A 228 -21.87 -31.15 13.45
CA SER A 228 -22.79 -31.65 14.47
C SER A 228 -23.61 -32.79 13.85
N GLY A 229 -23.01 -33.98 13.89
CA GLY A 229 -23.53 -35.21 13.31
C GLY A 229 -22.76 -35.61 12.05
N THR A 230 -21.92 -36.64 12.16
CA THR A 230 -21.48 -37.43 11.01
C THR A 230 -22.73 -37.96 10.29
N PRO A 231 -22.96 -37.60 9.01
CA PRO A 231 -24.01 -38.23 8.22
C PRO A 231 -23.80 -39.75 8.26
N SER A 232 -24.83 -40.48 8.69
CA SER A 232 -24.82 -41.95 8.64
C SER A 232 -25.14 -42.43 7.23
N ALA A 233 -24.84 -43.69 6.91
CA ALA A 233 -25.20 -44.27 5.62
C ALA A 233 -26.70 -44.07 5.32
N GLY A 234 -27.03 -43.47 4.16
CA GLY A 234 -28.40 -43.14 3.76
C GLY A 234 -28.88 -41.71 4.06
N GLN A 235 -28.02 -40.83 4.57
CA GLN A 235 -28.32 -39.41 4.77
C GLN A 235 -27.65 -38.53 3.70
N ILE A 236 -28.38 -37.53 3.18
CA ILE A 236 -27.78 -36.45 2.39
C ILE A 236 -27.48 -35.28 3.32
N PRO A 237 -26.26 -34.72 3.30
CA PRO A 237 -25.95 -33.49 4.02
C PRO A 237 -26.72 -32.32 3.39
N SER A 238 -27.54 -31.63 4.17
CA SER A 238 -28.21 -30.39 3.76
C SER A 238 -27.83 -29.27 4.72
N TRP A 239 -27.58 -28.09 4.16
CA TRP A 239 -27.30 -26.88 4.91
C TRP A 239 -28.61 -26.35 5.49
N THR A 240 -28.75 -26.36 6.81
CA THR A 240 -29.92 -25.77 7.50
C THR A 240 -29.74 -24.28 7.80
N SER A 241 -28.50 -23.80 7.72
CA SER A 241 -28.11 -22.39 7.76
C SER A 241 -26.73 -22.24 7.12
N ALA A 242 -26.23 -21.00 7.01
CA ALA A 242 -24.86 -20.72 6.57
C ALA A 242 -23.76 -21.40 7.41
N THR A 243 -24.11 -21.98 8.56
CA THR A 243 -23.15 -22.54 9.52
C THR A 243 -23.46 -23.97 9.98
N THR A 244 -24.58 -24.57 9.58
CA THR A 244 -25.04 -25.86 10.14
C THR A 244 -25.44 -26.85 9.04
N LEU A 245 -24.70 -27.95 8.89
CA LEU A 245 -25.15 -29.12 8.13
C LEU A 245 -25.94 -30.06 9.07
N LYS A 246 -27.14 -30.49 8.67
CA LYS A 246 -27.84 -31.62 9.32
C LYS A 246 -27.92 -32.81 8.35
N GLY A 247 -27.72 -34.01 8.89
CA GLY A 247 -28.06 -35.25 8.17
C GLY A 247 -29.57 -35.45 8.18
N THR A 248 -30.20 -35.35 7.01
CA THR A 248 -31.64 -35.62 6.86
C THR A 248 -31.84 -37.07 6.39
N THR A 249 -32.61 -37.85 7.13
CA THR A 249 -32.98 -39.22 6.75
C THR A 249 -33.98 -39.17 5.60
N ILE A 250 -33.66 -39.82 4.48
CA ILE A 250 -34.54 -39.86 3.31
C ILE A 250 -35.43 -41.09 3.42
N ASN A 251 -36.72 -40.87 3.68
CA ASN A 251 -37.73 -41.94 3.73
C ASN A 251 -38.57 -42.02 2.43
N GLY A 252 -38.16 -41.33 1.36
CA GLY A 252 -38.92 -41.19 0.11
C GLY A 252 -38.16 -40.46 -1.01
N LEU A 253 -38.85 -39.99 -2.04
CA LEU A 253 -38.23 -39.20 -3.11
C LEU A 253 -37.89 -37.78 -2.60
N VAL A 254 -36.80 -37.20 -3.09
CA VAL A 254 -36.37 -35.82 -2.80
C VAL A 254 -36.50 -34.99 -4.07
N LYS A 255 -36.96 -33.74 -3.94
CA LYS A 255 -37.06 -32.76 -5.01
C LYS A 255 -36.13 -31.58 -4.78
N GLY A 256 -35.60 -31.04 -5.87
CA GLY A 256 -34.90 -29.77 -5.90
C GLY A 256 -35.54 -28.85 -6.94
N ASN A 257 -35.54 -27.55 -6.66
CA ASN A 257 -36.07 -26.51 -7.57
C ASN A 257 -34.97 -25.56 -8.09
N GLY A 258 -33.70 -25.83 -7.76
CA GLY A 258 -32.55 -25.00 -8.13
C GLY A 258 -32.44 -23.64 -7.40
N ALA A 259 -33.39 -23.30 -6.54
CA ALA A 259 -33.48 -22.02 -5.84
C ALA A 259 -33.61 -22.15 -4.31
N SER A 260 -33.90 -23.35 -3.81
CA SER A 260 -34.13 -23.67 -2.40
C SER A 260 -33.46 -25.00 -2.05
N ASP A 261 -33.29 -25.23 -0.76
CA ASP A 261 -32.77 -26.50 -0.27
C ASP A 261 -33.62 -27.69 -0.75
N PRO A 262 -33.01 -28.85 -1.03
CA PRO A 262 -33.76 -30.05 -1.38
C PRO A 262 -34.78 -30.41 -0.30
N THR A 263 -36.01 -30.74 -0.71
CA THR A 263 -37.12 -31.09 0.19
C THR A 263 -37.71 -32.45 -0.18
N ALA A 264 -38.46 -33.07 0.73
CA ALA A 264 -39.19 -34.31 0.42
C ALA A 264 -40.23 -34.05 -0.69
N ALA A 265 -40.25 -34.90 -1.70
CA ALA A 265 -41.23 -34.86 -2.77
C ALA A 265 -42.58 -35.41 -2.28
N THR A 266 -43.66 -34.75 -2.68
CA THR A 266 -45.03 -35.11 -2.31
C THR A 266 -45.69 -35.87 -3.46
N ALA A 267 -46.24 -37.04 -3.15
CA ALA A 267 -47.00 -37.86 -4.11
C ALA A 267 -48.23 -37.09 -4.62
N GLY A 268 -48.56 -37.23 -5.91
CA GLY A 268 -49.71 -36.57 -6.53
C GLY A 268 -49.48 -35.12 -6.94
N THR A 269 -48.39 -34.49 -6.46
CA THR A 269 -47.96 -33.16 -6.90
C THR A 269 -46.64 -33.22 -7.67
N ASP A 270 -45.62 -33.86 -7.09
CA ASP A 270 -44.27 -33.87 -7.66
C ASP A 270 -43.99 -35.13 -8.49
N TYR A 271 -44.68 -36.24 -8.18
CA TYR A 271 -44.58 -37.51 -8.91
C TYR A 271 -45.89 -38.30 -8.86
N VAL A 272 -46.07 -39.20 -9.82
CA VAL A 272 -47.21 -40.14 -9.87
C VAL A 272 -46.92 -41.31 -8.94
N ALA A 273 -47.81 -41.55 -7.97
CA ALA A 273 -47.72 -42.69 -7.06
C ALA A 273 -48.96 -43.58 -7.16
N PRO A 274 -48.81 -44.92 -7.08
CA PRO A 274 -49.96 -45.82 -6.98
C PRO A 274 -50.88 -45.41 -5.80
N GLY A 275 -52.19 -45.33 -6.05
CA GLY A 275 -53.19 -45.00 -5.02
C GLY A 275 -53.31 -43.52 -4.66
N THR A 276 -52.49 -42.64 -5.26
CA THR A 276 -52.61 -41.18 -5.06
C THR A 276 -53.11 -40.52 -6.35
N ALA A 277 -54.25 -39.81 -6.26
CA ALA A 277 -54.74 -39.01 -7.37
C ALA A 277 -53.70 -37.96 -7.75
N THR A 278 -53.32 -37.91 -9.03
CA THR A 278 -52.35 -36.95 -9.56
C THR A 278 -53.05 -36.05 -10.56
N ALA A 279 -53.03 -34.74 -10.32
CA ALA A 279 -53.66 -33.75 -11.20
C ALA A 279 -52.62 -33.16 -12.15
N PHE A 280 -52.73 -33.46 -13.45
CA PHE A 280 -51.90 -32.83 -14.47
C PHE A 280 -52.49 -31.46 -14.87
N THR A 281 -51.79 -30.38 -14.52
CA THR A 281 -52.19 -29.01 -14.88
C THR A 281 -51.86 -28.63 -16.33
N LYS A 282 -51.18 -29.53 -17.05
CA LYS A 282 -50.85 -29.46 -18.47
C LYS A 282 -51.12 -30.81 -19.13
N GLN A 283 -51.54 -30.78 -20.40
CA GLN A 283 -51.86 -31.99 -21.16
C GLN A 283 -50.68 -32.97 -21.19
N GLN A 284 -50.99 -34.23 -20.89
CA GLN A 284 -50.09 -35.37 -21.12
C GLN A 284 -50.53 -36.10 -22.38
N SER A 285 -49.58 -36.57 -23.18
CA SER A 285 -49.86 -37.22 -24.47
C SER A 285 -48.90 -38.39 -24.68
N PHE A 286 -49.38 -39.43 -25.36
CA PHE A 286 -48.53 -40.51 -25.86
C PHE A 286 -47.94 -40.14 -27.22
N THR A 287 -46.69 -40.54 -27.45
CA THR A 287 -46.00 -40.37 -28.74
C THR A 287 -46.77 -41.08 -29.86
N LEU A 288 -46.89 -40.44 -31.03
CA LEU A 288 -47.46 -41.05 -32.23
C LEU A 288 -46.36 -41.80 -32.99
N ALA A 289 -46.41 -43.13 -32.99
CA ALA A 289 -45.49 -43.95 -33.78
C ALA A 289 -45.77 -43.84 -35.28
N THR A 290 -44.74 -43.96 -36.12
CA THR A 290 -44.89 -44.10 -37.57
C THR A 290 -44.49 -45.51 -37.96
N ILE A 291 -45.44 -46.27 -38.51
CA ILE A 291 -45.20 -47.60 -39.05
C ILE A 291 -44.57 -47.43 -40.43
N THR A 292 -43.44 -48.11 -40.66
CA THR A 292 -42.83 -48.18 -41.98
C THR A 292 -43.71 -49.01 -42.91
N ASP A 293 -44.05 -48.44 -44.06
CA ASP A 293 -44.81 -49.13 -45.08
C ASP A 293 -44.00 -50.27 -45.70
N GLN A 294 -44.54 -51.48 -45.63
CA GLN A 294 -43.97 -52.72 -46.18
C GLN A 294 -45.12 -53.68 -46.52
N ALA A 295 -44.82 -54.77 -47.25
CA ALA A 295 -45.84 -55.75 -47.66
C ALA A 295 -46.67 -56.30 -46.47
N THR A 296 -46.00 -56.57 -45.35
CA THR A 296 -46.64 -56.84 -44.05
C THR A 296 -46.25 -55.73 -43.08
N LEU A 297 -47.23 -55.00 -42.59
CA LEU A 297 -47.05 -53.94 -41.62
C LEU A 297 -46.81 -54.55 -40.24
N SER A 298 -45.72 -54.14 -39.60
CA SER A 298 -45.36 -54.54 -38.25
C SER A 298 -45.74 -53.43 -37.28
N TRP A 299 -46.60 -53.74 -36.31
CA TRP A 299 -47.01 -52.79 -35.27
C TRP A 299 -46.64 -53.31 -33.89
N ASP A 300 -45.55 -52.77 -33.36
CA ASP A 300 -45.14 -52.93 -31.97
C ASP A 300 -45.72 -51.78 -31.13
N VAL A 301 -46.47 -52.12 -30.08
CA VAL A 301 -47.11 -51.15 -29.18
C VAL A 301 -46.42 -51.01 -27.83
N SER A 302 -45.21 -51.56 -27.68
CA SER A 302 -44.41 -51.46 -26.44
C SER A 302 -44.07 -50.01 -26.05
N GLY A 303 -43.91 -49.11 -27.02
CA GLY A 303 -43.54 -47.70 -26.79
C GLY A 303 -44.65 -46.68 -27.03
N ALA A 304 -45.75 -47.05 -27.69
CA ALA A 304 -46.79 -46.10 -28.09
C ALA A 304 -48.16 -46.75 -28.30
N GLN A 305 -49.20 -46.14 -27.74
CA GLN A 305 -50.59 -46.56 -27.94
C GLN A 305 -51.19 -46.07 -29.26
N LYS A 306 -50.53 -45.10 -29.92
CA LYS A 306 -51.01 -44.46 -31.15
C LYS A 306 -49.98 -44.63 -32.25
N ALA A 307 -50.44 -44.99 -33.45
CA ALA A 307 -49.59 -45.10 -34.62
C ALA A 307 -50.24 -44.50 -35.87
N LYS A 308 -49.41 -44.21 -36.88
CA LYS A 308 -49.85 -43.90 -38.25
C LYS A 308 -49.08 -44.71 -39.28
N VAL A 309 -49.72 -44.99 -40.40
CA VAL A 309 -49.10 -45.58 -41.59
C VAL A 309 -49.63 -44.89 -42.85
N THR A 310 -48.75 -44.56 -43.79
CA THR A 310 -49.14 -44.19 -45.15
C THR A 310 -48.94 -45.39 -46.05
N LEU A 311 -50.02 -45.89 -46.65
CA LEU A 311 -49.99 -47.12 -47.45
C LEU A 311 -49.42 -46.84 -48.84
N GLY A 312 -48.25 -47.41 -49.17
CA GLY A 312 -47.67 -47.35 -50.52
C GLY A 312 -48.19 -48.42 -51.48
N GLY A 313 -49.10 -49.26 -51.03
CA GLY A 313 -49.67 -50.37 -51.80
C GLY A 313 -50.76 -51.10 -51.00
N ASN A 314 -51.29 -52.20 -51.53
CA ASN A 314 -52.17 -53.08 -50.76
C ASN A 314 -51.33 -53.88 -49.77
N ARG A 315 -51.63 -53.77 -48.47
CA ARG A 315 -50.79 -54.31 -47.39
C ARG A 315 -51.52 -55.38 -46.58
N THR A 316 -50.75 -56.19 -45.88
CA THR A 316 -51.24 -57.03 -44.77
C THR A 316 -50.88 -56.38 -43.45
N MET A 317 -51.82 -56.24 -42.53
CA MET A 317 -51.53 -55.88 -41.15
C MET A 317 -51.17 -57.15 -40.37
N GLY A 318 -49.92 -57.24 -39.95
CA GLY A 318 -49.44 -58.32 -39.08
C GLY A 318 -50.09 -58.24 -37.69
N ALA A 319 -50.08 -59.34 -36.94
CA ALA A 319 -50.52 -59.34 -35.55
C ALA A 319 -49.70 -58.31 -34.74
N VAL A 320 -50.38 -57.56 -33.88
CA VAL A 320 -49.76 -56.55 -33.02
C VAL A 320 -48.92 -57.22 -31.94
N THR A 321 -47.67 -56.79 -31.77
CA THR A 321 -46.77 -57.33 -30.75
C THR A 321 -46.77 -56.47 -29.50
N ASN A 322 -46.54 -57.09 -28.34
CA ASN A 322 -46.45 -56.42 -27.03
C ASN A 322 -47.73 -55.67 -26.58
N ALA A 323 -48.89 -56.07 -27.10
CA ALA A 323 -50.18 -55.54 -26.64
C ALA A 323 -50.43 -55.93 -25.18
N VAL A 324 -50.96 -54.99 -24.40
CA VAL A 324 -51.30 -55.18 -22.99
C VAL A 324 -52.81 -55.18 -22.84
N GLU A 325 -53.35 -56.18 -22.14
CA GLU A 325 -54.78 -56.29 -21.88
C GLU A 325 -55.34 -55.05 -21.17
N GLY A 326 -56.55 -54.63 -21.56
CA GLY A 326 -57.22 -53.42 -21.06
C GLY A 326 -56.75 -52.13 -21.70
N THR A 327 -55.79 -52.17 -22.63
CA THR A 327 -55.28 -50.97 -23.31
C THR A 327 -56.05 -50.67 -24.60
N THR A 328 -56.40 -49.40 -24.80
CA THR A 328 -56.92 -48.89 -26.07
C THR A 328 -55.78 -48.47 -26.99
N TYR A 329 -55.84 -48.91 -28.23
CA TYR A 329 -54.88 -48.57 -29.28
C TYR A 329 -55.57 -47.86 -30.43
N SER A 330 -54.89 -46.89 -31.04
CA SER A 330 -55.40 -46.16 -32.20
C SER A 330 -54.41 -46.19 -33.36
N LEU A 331 -54.92 -46.45 -34.56
CA LEU A 331 -54.16 -46.49 -35.79
C LEU A 331 -54.74 -45.52 -36.82
N TRP A 332 -53.93 -44.57 -37.24
CA TRP A 332 -54.18 -43.77 -38.42
C TRP A 332 -53.70 -44.51 -39.66
N VAL A 333 -54.60 -44.77 -40.60
CA VAL A 333 -54.28 -45.36 -41.90
C VAL A 333 -54.49 -44.28 -42.95
N ILE A 334 -53.43 -43.96 -43.69
CA ILE A 334 -53.40 -42.85 -44.63
C ILE A 334 -53.21 -43.42 -46.03
N GLN A 335 -54.07 -43.01 -46.97
CA GLN A 335 -53.89 -43.29 -48.39
C GLN A 335 -52.70 -42.51 -48.94
N ASP A 336 -51.88 -43.14 -49.80
CA ASP A 336 -50.85 -42.43 -50.55
C ASP A 336 -51.46 -41.44 -51.57
N GLY A 337 -50.59 -40.81 -52.37
CA GLY A 337 -50.99 -39.88 -53.43
C GLY A 337 -51.78 -40.52 -54.58
N THR A 338 -51.96 -41.85 -54.61
CA THR A 338 -52.79 -42.55 -55.60
C THR A 338 -54.16 -42.95 -55.04
N GLY A 339 -54.21 -43.38 -53.78
CA GLY A 339 -55.41 -43.90 -53.16
C GLY A 339 -55.74 -45.34 -53.56
N SER A 340 -56.93 -45.78 -53.16
CA SER A 340 -57.47 -47.13 -53.38
C SER A 340 -56.60 -48.26 -52.80
N ARG A 341 -55.82 -47.98 -51.76
CA ARG A 341 -55.05 -48.99 -51.02
C ARG A 341 -55.93 -49.70 -50.02
N THR A 342 -55.74 -51.02 -49.91
CA THR A 342 -56.47 -51.86 -48.96
C THR A 342 -55.52 -52.47 -47.92
N ILE A 343 -56.09 -52.84 -46.77
CA ILE A 343 -55.40 -53.65 -45.76
C ILE A 343 -56.15 -54.97 -45.60
N SER A 344 -55.42 -56.08 -45.70
CA SER A 344 -55.86 -57.38 -45.20
C SER A 344 -55.36 -57.56 -43.76
N TRP A 345 -56.18 -58.14 -42.87
CA TRP A 345 -55.87 -58.17 -41.44
C TRP A 345 -55.55 -59.59 -40.98
N THR A 346 -54.50 -59.75 -40.17
CA THR A 346 -54.19 -61.03 -39.52
C THR A 346 -55.21 -61.31 -38.41
N THR A 347 -56.02 -62.37 -38.53
CA THR A 347 -57.15 -62.67 -37.61
C THR A 347 -56.91 -63.85 -36.66
N THR A 348 -55.77 -64.52 -36.78
CA THR A 348 -55.37 -65.69 -36.00
C THR A 348 -54.11 -65.41 -35.18
N GLY A 349 -53.99 -66.06 -34.01
CA GLY A 349 -52.87 -65.89 -33.08
C GLY A 349 -53.09 -64.77 -32.04
N ALA A 350 -52.14 -64.64 -31.13
CA ALA A 350 -52.13 -63.55 -30.14
C ALA A 350 -51.79 -62.22 -30.83
N GLY A 351 -52.43 -61.14 -30.41
CA GLY A 351 -52.27 -59.81 -31.02
C GLY A 351 -52.96 -59.66 -32.39
N SER A 352 -53.68 -60.69 -32.84
CA SER A 352 -54.43 -60.63 -34.10
C SER A 352 -55.65 -59.71 -33.98
N PHE A 353 -56.20 -59.28 -35.11
CA PHE A 353 -57.39 -58.44 -35.17
C PHE A 353 -58.66 -59.27 -35.14
N ASP A 354 -59.66 -58.79 -34.41
CA ASP A 354 -61.00 -59.36 -34.40
C ASP A 354 -62.03 -58.27 -34.61
N PHE A 355 -62.87 -58.47 -35.63
CA PHE A 355 -63.87 -57.51 -36.06
C PHE A 355 -65.30 -57.95 -35.72
N GLY A 356 -65.44 -59.07 -34.99
CA GLY A 356 -66.73 -59.67 -34.68
C GLY A 356 -67.54 -60.01 -35.93
N ALA A 357 -68.87 -60.08 -35.77
CA ALA A 357 -69.79 -60.40 -36.86
C ALA A 357 -69.87 -59.31 -37.95
N GLY A 358 -69.40 -58.09 -37.67
CA GLY A 358 -69.43 -56.97 -38.62
C GLY A 358 -68.35 -57.05 -39.72
N GLY A 359 -67.33 -57.89 -39.53
CA GLY A 359 -66.23 -58.05 -40.49
C GLY A 359 -65.27 -56.85 -40.53
N ALA A 360 -64.17 -57.01 -41.29
CA ALA A 360 -63.12 -55.99 -41.36
C ALA A 360 -63.65 -54.66 -41.93
N PRO A 361 -63.23 -53.50 -41.38
CA PRO A 361 -63.71 -52.21 -41.84
C PRO A 361 -63.19 -51.89 -43.24
N THR A 362 -64.06 -51.33 -44.08
CA THR A 362 -63.66 -50.69 -45.35
C THR A 362 -62.84 -49.43 -45.07
N LEU A 363 -61.80 -49.17 -45.86
CA LEU A 363 -61.03 -47.93 -45.78
C LEU A 363 -61.55 -46.90 -46.79
N THR A 364 -61.30 -45.62 -46.53
CA THR A 364 -61.41 -44.55 -47.52
C THR A 364 -60.44 -44.83 -48.66
N THR A 365 -60.91 -44.70 -49.89
CA THR A 365 -60.09 -44.96 -51.10
C THR A 365 -59.57 -43.69 -51.74
N THR A 366 -60.03 -42.51 -51.33
CA THR A 366 -59.55 -41.23 -51.85
C THR A 366 -58.10 -40.99 -51.44
N LEU A 367 -57.27 -40.58 -52.41
CA LEU A 367 -55.86 -40.23 -52.18
C LEU A 367 -55.69 -39.21 -51.04
N ASN A 368 -54.58 -39.32 -50.31
CA ASN A 368 -54.20 -38.44 -49.19
C ASN A 368 -55.25 -38.31 -48.07
N LYS A 369 -56.28 -39.18 -48.02
CA LYS A 369 -57.23 -39.21 -46.90
C LYS A 369 -56.79 -40.19 -45.83
N ALA A 370 -57.16 -39.88 -44.59
CA ALA A 370 -56.81 -40.67 -43.43
C ALA A 370 -58.06 -41.22 -42.73
N ASP A 371 -57.96 -42.46 -42.26
CA ASP A 371 -58.94 -43.11 -41.40
C ASP A 371 -58.33 -43.37 -40.03
N LEU A 372 -59.13 -43.20 -38.98
CA LEU A 372 -58.77 -43.52 -37.61
C LEU A 372 -59.48 -44.79 -37.17
N LEU A 373 -58.72 -45.86 -36.95
CA LEU A 373 -59.21 -47.11 -36.39
C LEU A 373 -58.85 -47.17 -34.90
N THR A 374 -59.79 -47.63 -34.08
CA THR A 374 -59.58 -47.84 -32.64
C THR A 374 -59.83 -49.28 -32.27
N PHE A 375 -58.98 -49.81 -31.39
CA PHE A 375 -59.02 -51.18 -30.92
C PHE A 375 -58.86 -51.24 -29.40
N GLU A 376 -59.48 -52.23 -28.78
CA GLU A 376 -59.29 -52.59 -27.38
C GLU A 376 -58.58 -53.95 -27.30
N ALA A 377 -57.45 -54.01 -26.60
CA ALA A 377 -56.75 -55.26 -26.38
C ALA A 377 -57.39 -56.01 -25.20
N ILE A 378 -58.06 -57.13 -25.49
CA ILE A 378 -58.70 -57.95 -24.44
C ILE A 378 -58.68 -59.43 -24.81
N ALA A 379 -58.46 -60.28 -23.81
CA ALA A 379 -58.54 -61.72 -23.95
C ALA A 379 -59.99 -62.18 -23.76
N ILE A 380 -60.54 -62.82 -24.79
CA ILE A 380 -61.84 -63.49 -24.71
C ILE A 380 -61.57 -64.95 -25.08
N GLY A 381 -61.80 -65.86 -24.14
CA GLY A 381 -61.48 -67.28 -24.31
C GLY A 381 -59.96 -67.58 -24.28
N GLY A 382 -59.17 -66.76 -23.60
CA GLY A 382 -57.75 -67.04 -23.29
C GLY A 382 -56.71 -66.51 -24.28
N THR A 383 -57.11 -65.99 -25.45
CA THR A 383 -56.19 -65.37 -26.42
C THR A 383 -56.42 -63.88 -26.49
N LEU A 384 -55.36 -63.09 -26.20
CA LEU A 384 -55.37 -61.65 -26.37
C LEU A 384 -55.47 -61.28 -27.86
N LYS A 385 -56.48 -60.48 -28.21
CA LYS A 385 -56.67 -59.95 -29.56
C LYS A 385 -57.00 -58.45 -29.52
N LEU A 386 -56.81 -57.78 -30.65
CA LEU A 386 -57.17 -56.38 -30.85
C LEU A 386 -58.61 -56.35 -31.36
N ARG A 387 -59.55 -56.03 -30.46
CA ARG A 387 -60.98 -55.98 -30.75
C ARG A 387 -61.33 -54.64 -31.36
N PHE A 388 -61.89 -54.65 -32.55
CA PHE A 388 -62.23 -53.43 -33.24
C PHE A 388 -63.37 -52.68 -32.53
N SER A 389 -63.10 -51.44 -32.12
CA SER A 389 -64.03 -50.57 -31.41
C SER A 389 -64.74 -49.59 -32.35
N GLY A 390 -64.12 -49.25 -33.48
CA GLY A 390 -64.72 -48.36 -34.48
C GLY A 390 -63.72 -47.72 -35.44
N ILE A 391 -64.26 -47.14 -36.50
CA ILE A 391 -63.51 -46.38 -37.52
C ILE A 391 -64.20 -45.04 -37.77
N MET A 392 -63.41 -43.98 -37.85
CA MET A 392 -63.80 -42.69 -38.43
C MET A 392 -63.02 -42.48 -39.72
N ARG A 393 -63.68 -42.04 -40.79
CA ARG A 393 -63.14 -42.10 -42.15
C ARG A 393 -62.98 -40.73 -42.80
N GLY A 394 -62.00 -40.63 -43.71
CA GLY A 394 -61.95 -39.57 -44.71
C GLY A 394 -61.42 -38.22 -44.23
N PHE A 395 -60.63 -38.20 -43.15
CA PHE A 395 -60.00 -36.98 -42.66
C PHE A 395 -59.02 -36.41 -43.71
N SER A 396 -58.99 -35.09 -43.82
CA SER A 396 -58.15 -34.31 -44.74
C SER A 396 -56.74 -34.10 -44.24
#